data_AF-A0A4Y3WN35-F1
#
_entry.id   AF-A0A4Y3WN35-F1
#
_cell.length_a   1.000
_cell.length_b   1.000
_cell.length_c   1.000
_cell.angle_alpha   90.00
_cell.angle_beta   90.00
_cell.angle_gamma   90.00
#
_symmetry.space_group_name_H-M   'P 1'
#
loop_
_entity.id
_entity.type
_entity.pdbx_description
1 polymer ?
#
loop_
_entity_poly.entity_id
_entity_poly.type
_entity_poly.pdbx_seq_one_letter_code
_entity_poly.pdbx_strand_id
1 'polypeptide(L)' 'MTVTLHPATADDLPALATADGRAFGLDYEPQDLEDLRLIIDPERFVLARSEGAIVGAAGSYALHVTPPGGARSRPRA' A
#
# COMPACT_ATOMS: atom_id res chain seq x y z
N MET A 1 -5.04 2.43 25.13
CA MET A 1 -4.71 2.15 23.71
C MET A 1 -5.94 2.38 22.86
N THR A 2 -5.99 3.53 22.19
CA THR A 2 -7.05 3.87 21.23
C THR A 2 -6.45 3.77 19.83
N VAL A 3 -7.09 3.00 18.95
CA VAL A 3 -6.68 2.88 17.55
C VAL A 3 -7.56 3.79 16.69
N THR A 4 -6.94 4.54 15.79
CA THR A 4 -7.64 5.42 14.83
C THR A 4 -7.23 5.07 13.41
N LEU A 5 -8.15 5.24 12.46
CA LEU A 5 -7.92 4.96 11.04
C LEU A 5 -7.76 6.27 10.27
N HIS A 6 -6.78 6.32 9.37
CA HIS A 6 -6.47 7.50 8.56
C HIS A 6 -6.08 7.08 7.14
N PRO A 7 -6.41 7.88 6.10
CA PRO A 7 -5.78 7.75 4.80
C PRO A 7 -4.26 7.91 4.91
N ALA A 8 -3.49 7.17 4.12
CA ALA A 8 -2.05 7.36 4.04
C ALA A 8 -1.70 8.59 3.18
N THR A 9 -0.54 9.18 3.45
CA THR A 9 0.08 10.18 2.58
C THR A 9 1.44 9.70 2.08
N ALA A 10 2.04 10.41 1.12
CA ALA A 10 3.39 10.09 0.64
C ALA A 10 4.46 10.16 1.76
N ASP A 11 4.25 11.00 2.76
CA ASP A 11 5.18 11.16 3.90
C ASP A 11 5.14 9.96 4.84
N ASP A 12 4.07 9.15 4.80
CA ASP A 12 3.94 7.96 5.62
C ASP A 12 4.79 6.78 5.14
N LEU A 13 5.31 6.82 3.91
CA LEU A 13 5.97 5.69 3.27
C LEU A 13 7.13 5.09 4.11
N PRO A 14 8.04 5.88 4.71
CA PRO A 14 9.10 5.33 5.55
C PRO A 14 8.58 4.62 6.81
N ALA A 15 7.54 5.18 7.43
CA ALA A 15 6.91 4.60 8.63
C ALA A 15 6.10 3.34 8.28
N LEU A 16 5.43 3.34 7.12
CA LEU A 16 4.72 2.20 6.57
C LEU A 16 5.67 1.05 6.27
N ALA A 17 6.78 1.30 5.58
CA ALA A 17 7.81 0.29 5.29
C ALA A 17 8.40 -0.31 6.57
N THR A 18 8.63 0.52 7.60
CA THR A 18 9.07 0.03 8.92
C THR A 18 8.04 -0.90 9.57
N ALA A 19 6.76 -0.54 9.52
CA ALA A 19 5.68 -1.35 10.09
C ALA A 19 5.47 -2.66 9.33
N ASP A 20 5.52 -2.61 8.00
CA ASP A 20 5.41 -3.77 7.11
C ASP A 20 6.61 -4.71 7.28
N GLY A 21 7.83 -4.16 7.25
CA GLY A 21 9.06 -4.92 7.47
C GLY A 21 9.06 -5.66 8.80
N ARG A 22 8.61 -5.02 9.89
CA ARG A 22 8.41 -5.70 11.18
C ARG A 22 7.38 -6.83 11.11
N ALA A 23 6.30 -6.65 10.36
CA ALA A 23 5.23 -7.64 10.24
C ALA A 23 5.65 -8.87 9.41
N PHE A 24 6.49 -8.68 8.39
CA PHE A 24 6.90 -9.71 7.45
C PHE A 24 8.35 -10.21 7.65
N GLY A 25 9.10 -9.63 8.60
CA GLY A 25 10.50 -9.98 8.85
C GLY A 25 11.43 -9.51 7.72
N LEU A 26 11.14 -8.35 7.13
CA LEU A 26 11.92 -7.73 6.07
C LEU A 26 12.61 -6.47 6.60
N ASP A 27 13.82 -6.20 6.09
CA ASP A 27 14.53 -4.95 6.28
C ASP A 27 14.58 -4.24 4.92
N TYR A 28 13.85 -3.13 4.81
CA TYR A 28 13.84 -2.32 3.59
C TYR A 28 15.06 -1.40 3.55
N GLU A 29 15.80 -1.46 2.46
CA GLU A 29 16.90 -0.54 2.18
C GLU A 29 16.38 0.77 1.58
N PRO A 30 17.17 1.86 1.59
CA PRO A 30 16.76 3.15 1.03
C PRO A 30 16.27 3.06 -0.42
N GLN A 31 16.89 2.19 -1.24
CA GLN A 31 16.48 1.99 -2.62
C GLN A 31 15.09 1.35 -2.73
N ASP A 32 14.73 0.45 -1.81
CA ASP A 32 13.40 -0.16 -1.82
C ASP A 32 12.32 0.88 -1.55
N LEU A 33 12.60 1.89 -0.72
CA LEU A 33 11.67 3.00 -0.50
C LEU A 33 11.45 3.83 -1.77
N GLU A 34 12.50 4.04 -2.57
CA GLU A 34 12.39 4.70 -3.87
C GLU A 34 11.57 3.87 -4.85
N ASP A 35 11.73 2.55 -4.85
CA ASP A 35 10.95 1.65 -5.70
C ASP A 35 9.48 1.59 -5.26
N LEU A 36 9.22 1.55 -3.95
CA LEU A 36 7.87 1.61 -3.37
C LEU A 36 7.14 2.90 -3.75
N ARG A 37 7.83 4.05 -3.84
CA ARG A 37 7.25 5.32 -4.29
C ARG A 37 6.66 5.26 -5.69
N LEU A 38 7.16 4.37 -6.54
CA LEU A 38 6.70 4.23 -7.93
C LEU A 38 5.42 3.40 -8.05
N ILE A 39 5.12 2.56 -7.06
CA ILE A 39 4.02 1.58 -7.14
C ILE A 39 2.91 1.83 -6.12
N ILE A 40 3.21 2.48 -5.00
CA ILE A 40 2.22 2.81 -3.98
C ILE A 40 1.53 4.12 -4.36
N ASP A 41 0.20 4.05 -4.42
CA ASP A 41 -0.70 5.20 -4.45
C ASP A 41 -1.24 5.40 -3.02
N PRO A 42 -0.71 6.37 -2.23
CA PRO A 42 -1.04 6.49 -0.81
C PRO A 42 -2.53 6.68 -0.54
N GLU A 43 -3.26 7.33 -1.46
CA GLU A 43 -4.70 7.55 -1.30
C GLU A 43 -5.51 6.24 -1.31
N ARG A 44 -4.91 5.13 -1.77
CA ARG A 44 -5.50 3.78 -1.77
C ARG A 44 -5.16 2.97 -0.53
N PHE A 45 -4.47 3.55 0.44
CA PHE A 45 -4.04 2.91 1.68
C PHE A 45 -4.72 3.55 2.90
N VAL A 46 -5.07 2.71 3.86
CA VAL A 46 -5.58 3.10 5.16
C VAL A 46 -4.63 2.59 6.23
N LEU A 47 -4.27 3.48 7.16
CA LEU A 47 -3.34 3.23 8.26
C LEU A 47 -4.09 3.21 9.58
N ALA A 48 -3.84 2.19 10.38
CA ALA A 48 -4.24 2.13 11.78
C ALA A 48 -3.12 2.73 12.64
N ARG A 49 -3.44 3.74 13.45
CA ARG A 49 -2.49 4.40 14.35
C ARG A 49 -2.88 4.26 15.82
N SER A 50 -1.90 3.99 16.67
CA SER A 50 -2.00 4.04 18.14
C SER A 50 -0.74 4.72 18.68
N GLU A 51 -0.92 5.72 19.56
CA GLU A 51 0.18 6.41 20.25
C GLU A 51 1.25 6.95 19.27
N GLY A 52 0.82 7.44 18.11
CA GLY A 52 1.70 8.01 17.07
C GLY A 52 2.38 6.98 16.16
N ALA A 53 2.29 5.69 16.46
CA ALA A 53 2.86 4.63 15.62
C ALA A 53 1.81 4.03 14.67
N ILE A 54 2.26 3.62 13.48
CA ILE A 54 1.47 2.75 12.60
C ILE A 54 1.48 1.35 13.20
N VAL A 55 0.30 0.83 13.51
CA VAL A 55 0.10 -0.52 14.09
C VAL A 55 -0.58 -1.48 13.11
N GLY A 56 -0.93 -0.99 11.92
CA GLY A 56 -1.47 -1.79 10.83
C GLY A 56 -1.68 -0.94 9.58
N ALA A 57 -1.66 -1.59 8.42
CA ALA A 57 -1.94 -0.95 7.14
C ALA A 57 -2.71 -1.93 6.25
N ALA A 58 -3.59 -1.38 5.42
CA ALA A 58 -4.24 -2.12 4.35
C ALA A 58 -4.32 -1.20 3.12
N GLY A 59 -4.08 -1.74 1.94
CA GLY A 59 -4.10 -0.97 0.70
C GLY A 59 -4.55 -1.77 -0.50
N SER A 60 -4.70 -1.08 -1.62
CA SER A 60 -5.04 -1.68 -2.90
C SER A 60 -4.16 -1.15 -4.02
N TYR A 61 -3.68 -2.06 -4.86
CA TYR A 61 -2.92 -1.73 -6.06
C TYR A 61 -3.84 -1.72 -7.28
N ALA A 62 -3.64 -0.74 -8.16
CA ALA A 62 -4.32 -0.69 -9.45
C ALA A 62 -3.60 -1.59 -10.46
N LEU A 63 -3.94 -2.89 -10.46
CA LEU A 63 -3.34 -3.87 -11.36
C LEU A 63 -4.27 -4.18 -12.54
N HIS A 64 -3.67 -4.38 -13.72
CA HIS A 64 -4.37 -4.90 -14.88
C HIS A 64 -4.28 -6.43 -14.90
N VAL A 65 -5.43 -7.09 -14.82
CA VAL A 65 -5.52 -8.56 -14.88
C VAL A 65 -6.05 -8.98 -16.25
N THR A 66 -5.32 -9.87 -16.92
CA THR A 66 -5.79 -10.52 -18.15
C THR A 66 -6.68 -11.70 -17.80
N PRO A 67 -8.00 -11.67 -18.12
CA PRO A 67 -8.89 -12.79 -17.85
C PRO A 67 -8.71 -13.91 -18.90
N PRO A 68 -9.20 -15.13 -18.63
CA PRO A 68 -9.30 -16.18 -19.64
C PRO A 68 -9.97 -15.66 -20.92
N GLY A 69 -9.35 -15.90 -22.07
CA GLY A 69 -9.83 -15.38 -23.36
C GLY A 69 -9.33 -13.99 -23.77
N GLY A 70 -8.45 -13.37 -22.98
CA GLY A 70 -7.59 -12.25 -23.41
C GLY A 70 -8.26 -10.88 -23.52
N ALA A 71 -9.35 -10.65 -22.76
CA ALA A 71 -10.14 -9.42 -22.78
C ALA A 71 -10.72 -9.08 -24.17
N ARG A 72 -11.89 -9.65 -24.50
CA ARG A 72 -12.70 -9.21 -25.64
C ARG A 72 -13.91 -8.44 -25.13
N SER A 73 -13.81 -7.13 -24.97
CA SER A 73 -15.00 -6.29 -24.97
C SER A 73 -15.42 -6.08 -26.43
N ARG A 74 -16.36 -6.91 -26.92
CA ARG A 74 -17.06 -6.53 -28.16
C ARG A 74 -17.92 -5.31 -27.80
N PRO A 75 -17.76 -4.15 -28.44
CA PRO A 75 -18.67 -3.04 -28.18
C PRO A 75 -20.09 -3.51 -28.52
N ARG A 76 -21.03 -3.27 -27.60
CA ARG A 76 -22.45 -3.50 -27.85
C ARG A 76 -22.86 -2.56 -28.99
N ALA A 77 -23.23 -3.13 -30.13
CA ALA A 77 -23.94 -2.42 -31.19
C ALA A 77 -25.39 -2.17 -30.78
#